data_AF-A0A6P0TYU9-F1
#
_entry.id   AF-A0A6P0TYU9-F1
#
_cell.length_a   1.000
_cell.length_b   1.000
_cell.length_c   1.000
_cell.angle_alpha   90.00
_cell.angle_beta   90.00
_cell.angle_gamma   90.00
#
_symmetry.space_group_name_H-M   'P 1'
#
loop_
_entity.id
_entity.type
_entity.pdbx_description
1 polymer ?
#
loop_
_entity_poly.entity_id
_entity_poly.type
_entity_poly.pdbx_seq_one_letter_code
_entity_poly.pdbx_strand_id
1 'polypeptide(L)'
;CKASERFIDDEINVILRNAEISKFELAAQAELMQLLPQEAQAEIIDVQTTETISESVEKYDWEQVVDGNSLLIAGEPGSAKTSITAGYIVPRISNKYESEIIVLDSHAKKNNWAGMGYHRVLHDYERIYNCLVWLDEEKERRRTSSEEKHLLIIIFDEINDMWEYLEKTDEENKTKRLKNAQAILRTLLNCRKFNIKLIGMMQSHLCQDLKISGASRRQALMILLNGAARQFAYDNKKALSAQQYAYVSDENNRPYCCLITGYKGMTVAEHPTHGHHDTFAEKGKKPENVSQPKDWRIVTIPFALPKNHIQHTQSSSIEPPENEDTSNNIIITESGKFDLNKNEEIEADSEVPDSLAPELPELDVTEAVTAAIQAISGVTELHDFDIEAAFSAIRSGKNKSYVIKEVLKMKGRNYDLGKSIYCILREFV
;
A
#
# COMPACT_ATOMS: atom_id res chain seq x y z
N CYS A 1 -34.51 49.49 -36.25
CA CYS A 1 -34.59 49.44 -34.79
C CYS A 1 -35.66 48.43 -34.30
N LYS A 2 -35.51 47.13 -34.58
CA LYS A 2 -36.44 46.08 -34.07
C LYS A 2 -35.73 44.82 -33.55
N ALA A 3 -34.39 44.79 -33.56
CA ALA A 3 -33.59 43.63 -33.13
C ALA A 3 -33.08 43.76 -31.68
N SER A 4 -33.09 44.97 -31.09
CA SER A 4 -32.59 45.20 -29.73
C SER A 4 -33.64 45.04 -28.63
N GLU A 5 -34.94 45.04 -28.96
CA GLU A 5 -36.02 44.84 -27.96
C GLU A 5 -36.22 43.35 -27.65
N ARG A 6 -36.04 42.44 -28.62
CA ARG A 6 -36.24 40.99 -28.41
C ARG A 6 -35.22 40.35 -27.47
N PHE A 7 -34.01 40.89 -27.38
CA PHE A 7 -32.97 40.33 -26.50
C PHE A 7 -33.23 40.61 -25.02
N ILE A 8 -33.89 41.73 -24.70
CA ILE A 8 -34.19 42.14 -23.32
C ILE A 8 -35.37 41.32 -22.77
N ASP A 9 -36.38 41.06 -23.61
CA ASP A 9 -37.54 40.25 -23.21
C ASP A 9 -37.16 38.79 -22.90
N ASP A 10 -36.19 38.21 -23.61
CA ASP A 10 -35.73 36.84 -23.37
C ASP A 10 -34.94 36.70 -22.06
N GLU A 11 -34.10 37.67 -21.70
CA GLU A 11 -33.40 37.67 -20.39
C GLU A 11 -34.37 37.88 -19.22
N ILE A 12 -35.36 38.76 -19.36
CA ILE A 12 -36.38 38.98 -18.33
C ILE A 12 -37.19 37.70 -18.11
N ASN A 13 -37.56 36.98 -19.17
CA ASN A 13 -38.29 35.72 -19.06
C ASN A 13 -37.47 34.62 -18.38
N VAL A 14 -36.14 34.57 -18.61
CA VAL A 14 -35.25 33.63 -17.92
C VAL A 14 -35.15 33.96 -16.43
N ILE A 15 -35.03 35.23 -16.07
CA ILE A 15 -34.98 35.67 -14.67
C ILE A 15 -36.28 35.36 -13.94
N LEU A 16 -37.43 35.62 -14.56
CA LEU A 16 -38.74 35.32 -13.99
C LEU A 16 -38.94 33.81 -13.77
N ARG A 17 -38.50 32.99 -14.74
CA ARG A 17 -38.57 31.53 -14.63
C ARG A 17 -37.67 30.98 -13.52
N ASN A 18 -36.48 31.54 -13.33
CA ASN A 18 -35.57 31.17 -12.24
C ASN A 18 -36.11 31.60 -10.86
N ALA A 19 -36.80 32.73 -10.79
CA ALA A 19 -37.46 33.19 -9.56
C ALA A 19 -38.65 32.28 -9.18
N GLU A 20 -39.42 31.80 -10.16
CA GLU A 20 -40.47 30.80 -9.92
C GLU A 20 -39.90 29.48 -9.41
N ILE A 21 -38.83 28.97 -10.03
CA ILE A 21 -38.16 27.73 -9.59
C ILE A 21 -37.67 27.87 -8.14
N SER A 22 -37.02 29.00 -7.80
CA SER A 22 -36.54 29.26 -6.44
C SER A 22 -37.67 29.31 -5.41
N LYS A 23 -38.85 29.81 -5.82
CA LYS A 23 -40.05 29.85 -4.96
C LYS A 23 -40.58 28.44 -4.68
N PHE A 24 -40.57 27.55 -5.68
CA PHE A 24 -40.98 26.15 -5.49
C PHE A 24 -39.97 25.37 -4.64
N GLU A 25 -38.67 25.62 -4.79
CA GLU A 25 -37.64 24.99 -3.95
C GLU A 25 -37.75 25.41 -2.49
N LEU A 26 -37.99 26.70 -2.22
CA LEU A 26 -38.22 27.21 -0.86
C LEU A 26 -39.50 26.64 -0.24
N ALA A 27 -40.57 26.50 -1.02
CA ALA A 27 -41.80 25.87 -0.54
C ALA A 27 -41.59 24.38 -0.22
N ALA A 28 -40.86 23.65 -1.06
CA ALA A 28 -40.52 22.26 -0.82
C ALA A 28 -39.62 22.07 0.42
N GLN A 29 -38.66 22.98 0.66
CA GLN A 29 -37.84 22.96 1.88
C GLN A 29 -38.66 23.25 3.14
N ALA A 30 -39.62 24.17 3.08
CA ALA A 30 -40.53 24.45 4.19
C ALA A 30 -41.45 23.27 4.50
N GLU A 31 -41.94 22.56 3.47
CA GLU A 31 -42.76 21.35 3.62
C GLU A 31 -41.92 20.17 4.17
N LEU A 32 -40.67 20.02 3.72
CA LEU A 32 -39.74 19.01 4.24
C LEU A 32 -39.39 19.26 5.73
N MET A 33 -39.28 20.52 6.15
CA MET A 33 -39.07 20.88 7.57
C MET A 33 -40.28 20.58 8.45
N GLN A 34 -41.50 20.59 7.92
CA GLN A 34 -42.71 20.23 8.67
C GLN A 34 -42.90 18.70 8.82
N LEU A 35 -42.22 17.91 7.97
CA LEU A 35 -42.26 16.44 8.01
C LEU A 35 -41.17 15.82 8.90
N LEU A 36 -40.29 16.63 9.50
CA LEU A 36 -39.36 16.17 10.52
C LEU A 36 -40.10 16.00 11.86
N PRO A 37 -39.96 14.86 12.55
CA PRO A 37 -40.66 14.63 13.82
C PRO A 37 -40.29 15.69 14.86
N GLN A 38 -41.30 16.32 15.46
CA GLN A 38 -41.16 17.18 16.64
C GLN A 38 -40.81 16.33 17.87
N GLU A 39 -39.56 15.89 18.00
CA GLU A 39 -39.03 15.46 19.28
C GLU A 39 -37.68 16.16 19.52
N ALA A 40 -37.60 16.79 20.69
CA ALA A 40 -36.46 17.54 21.25
C ALA A 40 -36.40 19.05 20.95
N GLN A 41 -37.43 19.79 21.36
CA GLN A 41 -37.22 21.15 21.89
C GLN A 41 -37.62 21.19 23.38
N ALA A 42 -36.58 21.40 24.19
CA ALA A 42 -36.58 22.06 25.50
C ALA A 42 -37.38 21.43 26.65
N GLU A 43 -36.67 20.66 27.49
CA GLU A 43 -36.72 20.92 28.93
C GLU A 43 -35.40 21.55 29.36
N ILE A 44 -35.47 22.84 29.65
CA ILE A 44 -34.45 23.61 30.38
C ILE A 44 -34.63 23.20 31.85
N ILE A 45 -33.86 22.21 32.29
CA ILE A 45 -33.65 21.94 33.71
C ILE A 45 -32.20 22.30 34.03
N ASP A 46 -32.13 23.28 34.91
CA ASP A 46 -31.08 23.70 35.82
C ASP A 46 -29.68 23.10 35.70
N VAL A 47 -28.72 24.01 35.73
CA VAL A 47 -27.28 23.78 35.72
C VAL A 47 -26.87 22.98 36.95
N GLN A 48 -26.85 21.66 36.83
CA GLN A 48 -25.88 20.85 37.53
C GLN A 48 -24.88 20.38 36.47
N THR A 49 -23.62 20.73 36.72
CA THR A 49 -22.41 20.19 36.08
C THR A 49 -22.54 18.69 35.89
N THR A 50 -23.12 18.27 34.76
CA THR A 50 -22.82 16.98 34.17
C THR A 50 -21.38 17.15 33.72
N GLU A 51 -20.45 16.70 34.56
CA GLU A 51 -19.13 16.30 34.12
C GLU A 51 -19.35 15.60 32.79
N THR A 52 -18.95 16.27 31.70
CA THR A 52 -18.85 15.62 30.41
C THR A 52 -17.85 14.54 30.69
N ILE A 53 -18.34 13.32 30.91
CA ILE A 53 -17.51 12.13 30.90
C ILE A 53 -16.89 12.20 29.51
N SER A 54 -15.67 12.76 29.44
CA SER A 54 -14.85 12.68 28.26
C SER A 54 -14.53 11.20 28.19
N GLU A 55 -15.42 10.44 27.55
CA GLU A 55 -15.15 9.06 27.22
C GLU A 55 -13.88 9.11 26.38
N SER A 56 -12.77 8.81 27.04
CA SER A 56 -11.46 8.80 26.42
C SER A 56 -11.49 7.72 25.37
N VAL A 57 -11.29 8.08 24.11
CA VAL A 57 -11.24 7.13 23.01
C VAL A 57 -10.25 6.03 23.37
N GLU A 58 -10.69 4.77 23.39
CA GLU A 58 -9.81 3.65 23.65
C GLU A 58 -8.76 3.55 22.54
N LYS A 59 -7.48 3.61 22.93
CA LYS A 59 -6.34 3.62 22.02
C LYS A 59 -5.63 2.28 22.06
N TYR A 60 -5.03 1.91 20.94
CA TYR A 60 -4.16 0.77 20.84
C TYR A 60 -2.93 0.94 21.74
N ASP A 61 -2.68 -0.06 22.58
CA ASP A 61 -1.47 -0.14 23.39
C ASP A 61 -0.31 -0.71 22.57
N TRP A 62 0.70 0.14 22.37
CA TRP A 62 1.88 -0.17 21.57
C TRP A 62 2.73 -1.31 22.14
N GLU A 63 2.63 -1.64 23.43
CA GLU A 63 3.36 -2.78 23.99
C GLU A 63 2.89 -4.12 23.36
N GLN A 64 1.65 -4.15 22.85
CA GLN A 64 1.10 -5.32 22.18
C GLN A 64 1.72 -5.58 20.79
N VAL A 65 2.45 -4.63 20.21
CA VAL A 65 3.09 -4.78 18.89
C VAL A 65 4.24 -5.79 18.93
N VAL A 66 4.87 -5.94 20.11
CA VAL A 66 6.07 -6.74 20.30
C VAL A 66 5.80 -8.22 20.04
N ASP A 67 4.71 -8.73 20.61
CA ASP A 67 4.31 -10.15 20.55
C ASP A 67 3.37 -10.48 19.38
N GLY A 68 3.06 -9.47 18.56
CA GLY A 68 2.19 -9.59 17.39
C GLY A 68 2.81 -10.37 16.23
N ASN A 69 1.99 -10.67 15.22
CA ASN A 69 2.44 -11.26 13.95
C ASN A 69 3.28 -10.25 13.13
N SER A 70 3.62 -10.63 11.90
CA SER A 70 4.19 -9.71 10.90
C SER A 70 3.31 -8.46 10.74
N LEU A 71 3.95 -7.38 10.30
CA LEU A 71 3.40 -6.04 10.25
C LEU A 71 3.36 -5.54 8.81
N LEU A 72 2.29 -4.83 8.46
CA LEU A 72 2.17 -4.07 7.23
C LEU A 72 1.88 -2.63 7.60
N ILE A 73 2.74 -1.70 7.20
CA ILE A 73 2.63 -0.28 7.50
C ILE A 73 2.39 0.48 6.21
N ALA A 74 1.26 1.18 6.15
CA ALA A 74 0.83 1.91 4.97
C ALA A 74 0.66 3.40 5.26
N GLY A 75 1.11 4.25 4.33
CA GLY A 75 0.95 5.69 4.42
C GLY A 75 1.69 6.41 3.31
N GLU A 76 1.21 7.60 2.98
CA GLU A 76 1.79 8.49 1.99
C GLU A 76 3.22 8.95 2.38
N PRO A 77 3.98 9.59 1.47
CA PRO A 77 5.25 10.23 1.82
C PRO A 77 5.10 11.19 3.01
N GLY A 78 6.09 11.21 3.90
CA GLY A 78 6.04 12.05 5.11
C GLY A 78 5.18 11.51 6.26
N SER A 79 4.45 10.40 6.08
CA SER A 79 3.66 9.73 7.14
C SER A 79 4.50 9.01 8.20
N ALA A 80 5.82 9.13 8.15
CA ALA A 80 6.75 8.65 9.18
C ALA A 80 6.89 7.12 9.33
N LYS A 81 6.54 6.34 8.29
CA LYS A 81 6.70 4.87 8.20
C LYS A 81 8.05 4.35 8.71
N THR A 82 9.15 4.89 8.19
CA THR A 82 10.50 4.45 8.55
C THR A 82 10.79 4.71 10.03
N SER A 83 10.38 5.85 10.58
CA SER A 83 10.63 6.19 11.98
C SER A 83 9.85 5.29 12.95
N ILE A 84 8.59 4.95 12.64
CA ILE A 84 7.80 4.06 13.48
C ILE A 84 8.32 2.62 13.39
N THR A 85 8.71 2.15 12.20
CA THR A 85 9.30 0.83 12.02
C THR A 85 10.66 0.71 12.70
N ALA A 86 11.62 1.51 12.23
CA ALA A 86 13.04 1.39 12.56
C ALA A 86 13.40 2.06 13.89
N GLY A 87 12.77 3.19 14.21
CA GLY A 87 13.06 3.92 15.43
C GLY A 87 12.25 3.46 16.65
N TYR A 88 11.07 2.87 16.45
CA TYR A 88 10.15 2.60 17.56
C TYR A 88 9.81 1.12 17.73
N ILE A 89 9.32 0.44 16.69
CA ILE A 89 8.82 -0.94 16.78
C ILE A 89 9.97 -1.96 16.87
N VAL A 90 10.91 -1.93 15.93
CA VAL A 90 11.99 -2.92 15.86
C VAL A 90 12.93 -2.87 17.07
N PRO A 91 13.30 -1.69 17.61
CA PRO A 91 14.06 -1.62 18.86
C PRO A 91 13.37 -2.30 20.05
N ARG A 92 12.04 -2.13 20.20
CA ARG A 92 11.27 -2.81 21.26
C ARG A 92 11.30 -4.32 21.10
N ILE A 93 11.14 -4.82 19.87
CA ILE A 93 11.18 -6.26 19.59
C ILE A 93 12.59 -6.82 19.87
N SER A 94 13.64 -6.19 19.34
CA SER A 94 15.02 -6.67 19.48
C SER A 94 15.59 -6.54 20.90
N ASN A 95 15.05 -5.63 21.73
CA ASN A 95 15.39 -5.57 23.15
C ASN A 95 14.82 -6.74 23.96
N LYS A 96 13.65 -7.26 23.56
CA LYS A 96 12.98 -8.37 24.24
C LYS A 96 13.45 -9.74 23.74
N TYR A 97 13.70 -9.87 22.44
CA TYR A 97 14.02 -11.14 21.79
C TYR A 97 15.41 -11.12 21.18
N GLU A 98 16.12 -12.23 21.33
CA GLU A 98 17.34 -12.47 20.57
C GLU A 98 17.01 -12.51 19.08
N SER A 99 17.59 -11.56 18.31
CA SER A 99 17.16 -11.32 16.94
C SER A 99 18.30 -10.95 16.00
N GLU A 100 18.15 -11.35 14.74
CA GLU A 100 18.96 -10.92 13.61
C GLU A 100 18.08 -10.07 12.69
N ILE A 101 18.57 -8.89 12.30
CA ILE A 101 17.79 -7.91 11.55
C ILE A 101 18.41 -7.69 10.18
N ILE A 102 17.57 -7.68 9.15
CA ILE A 102 17.95 -7.30 7.79
C ILE A 102 16.96 -6.27 7.24
N VAL A 103 17.50 -5.29 6.52
CA VAL A 103 16.72 -4.27 5.81
C VAL A 103 16.81 -4.56 4.31
N LEU A 104 15.66 -4.58 3.66
CA LEU A 104 15.48 -4.66 2.22
C LEU A 104 14.96 -3.29 1.77
N ASP A 105 15.81 -2.47 1.16
CA ASP A 105 15.45 -1.11 0.75
C ASP A 105 16.22 -0.73 -0.53
N SER A 106 15.49 -0.66 -1.64
CA SER A 106 16.03 -0.25 -2.95
C SER A 106 16.60 1.19 -2.95
N HIS A 107 16.18 2.03 -2.00
CA HIS A 107 16.61 3.41 -1.83
C HIS A 107 17.62 3.61 -0.69
N ALA A 108 18.24 2.54 -0.18
CA ALA A 108 19.13 2.61 0.99
C ALA A 108 20.29 3.59 0.85
N LYS A 109 20.70 3.94 -0.37
CA LYS A 109 21.75 4.95 -0.61
C LYS A 109 21.33 6.36 -0.19
N LYS A 110 20.02 6.64 -0.17
CA LYS A 110 19.44 7.92 0.28
C LYS A 110 19.06 7.88 1.76
N ASN A 111 18.78 6.69 2.29
CA ASN A 111 18.31 6.49 3.65
C ASN A 111 19.47 6.22 4.63
N ASN A 112 19.52 6.94 5.75
CA ASN A 112 20.56 6.79 6.77
C ASN A 112 20.27 5.62 7.73
N TRP A 113 20.16 4.40 7.20
CA TRP A 113 19.95 3.19 7.99
C TRP A 113 21.07 2.92 8.99
N ALA A 114 22.31 3.18 8.60
CA ALA A 114 23.48 3.01 9.48
C ALA A 114 23.40 3.92 10.71
N GLY A 115 22.99 5.19 10.54
CA GLY A 115 22.78 6.11 11.66
C GLY A 115 21.63 5.70 12.59
N MET A 116 20.68 4.90 12.08
CA MET A 116 19.61 4.29 12.88
C MET A 116 20.02 2.95 13.53
N GLY A 117 21.26 2.50 13.36
CA GLY A 117 21.78 1.24 13.93
C GLY A 117 21.56 0.01 13.05
N TYR A 118 21.22 0.18 11.77
CA TYR A 118 20.99 -0.92 10.83
C TYR A 118 22.17 -1.06 9.87
N HIS A 119 23.02 -2.06 10.12
CA HIS A 119 24.24 -2.30 9.34
C HIS A 119 24.05 -3.33 8.22
N ARG A 120 22.94 -4.07 8.21
CA ARG A 120 22.64 -5.13 7.25
C ARG A 120 21.52 -4.68 6.32
N VAL A 121 21.91 -4.00 5.26
CA VAL A 121 20.98 -3.39 4.31
C VAL A 121 21.27 -3.91 2.90
N LEU A 122 20.26 -4.53 2.28
CA LEU A 122 20.26 -4.90 0.88
C LEU A 122 19.55 -3.82 0.08
N HIS A 123 20.20 -3.35 -0.97
CA HIS A 123 19.72 -2.25 -1.81
C HIS A 123 19.64 -2.57 -3.29
N ASP A 124 20.19 -3.72 -3.67
CA ASP A 124 20.14 -4.21 -5.04
C ASP A 124 18.91 -5.11 -5.19
N TYR A 125 18.10 -4.86 -6.22
CA TYR A 125 16.83 -5.55 -6.44
C TYR A 125 17.01 -7.08 -6.58
N GLU A 126 18.07 -7.51 -7.26
CA GLU A 126 18.38 -8.94 -7.44
C GLU A 126 18.73 -9.59 -6.10
N ARG A 127 19.56 -8.93 -5.28
CA ARG A 127 19.89 -9.40 -3.92
C ARG A 127 18.68 -9.40 -3.00
N ILE A 128 17.80 -8.40 -3.10
CA ILE A 128 16.54 -8.37 -2.34
C ILE A 128 15.68 -9.57 -2.71
N TYR A 129 15.48 -9.82 -4.01
CA TYR A 129 14.71 -10.99 -4.47
C TYR A 129 15.33 -12.32 -3.99
N ASN A 130 16.64 -12.49 -4.14
CA ASN A 130 17.33 -13.70 -3.68
C ASN A 130 17.22 -13.89 -2.16
N CYS A 131 17.23 -12.79 -1.39
CA CYS A 131 16.97 -12.84 0.04
C CYS A 131 15.55 -13.30 0.35
N LEU A 132 14.54 -12.86 -0.42
CA LEU A 132 13.16 -13.33 -0.25
C LEU A 132 13.05 -14.84 -0.51
N VAL A 133 13.67 -15.33 -1.58
CA VAL A 133 13.70 -16.78 -1.90
C VAL A 133 14.33 -17.57 -0.76
N TRP A 134 15.48 -17.12 -0.27
CA TRP A 134 16.15 -17.77 0.86
C TRP A 134 15.32 -17.74 2.15
N LEU A 135 14.56 -16.66 2.41
CA LEU A 135 13.69 -16.60 3.59
C LEU A 135 12.57 -17.66 3.54
N ASP A 136 12.05 -17.97 2.36
CA ASP A 136 11.06 -19.04 2.18
C ASP A 136 11.68 -20.43 2.41
N GLU A 137 12.90 -20.65 1.89
CA GLU A 137 13.68 -21.86 2.15
C GLU A 137 14.02 -22.01 3.64
N GLU A 138 14.44 -20.93 4.30
CA GLU A 138 14.76 -20.89 5.72
C GLU A 138 13.52 -21.21 6.57
N LYS A 139 12.35 -20.70 6.18
CA LYS A 139 11.08 -21.07 6.81
C LYS A 139 10.80 -22.57 6.68
N GLU A 140 11.01 -23.17 5.51
CA GLU A 140 10.85 -24.62 5.34
C GLU A 140 11.88 -25.43 6.14
N ARG A 141 13.12 -24.96 6.23
CA ARG A 141 14.16 -25.56 7.07
C ARG A 141 13.79 -25.52 8.56
N ARG A 142 13.23 -24.40 9.03
CA ARG A 142 12.74 -24.26 10.42
C ARG A 142 11.50 -25.11 10.68
N ARG A 143 10.68 -25.40 9.67
CA ARG A 143 9.52 -26.29 9.79
C ARG A 143 9.91 -27.74 10.09
N THR A 144 11.05 -28.19 9.56
CA THR A 144 11.53 -29.58 9.72
C THR A 144 12.57 -29.73 10.83
N SER A 145 13.12 -28.63 11.34
CA SER A 145 14.09 -28.62 12.45
C SER A 145 13.39 -28.50 13.81
N SER A 146 13.94 -29.17 14.83
CA SER A 146 13.55 -28.99 16.22
C SER A 146 14.45 -28.02 16.99
N GLU A 147 15.43 -27.40 16.31
CA GLU A 147 16.34 -26.44 16.95
C GLU A 147 15.64 -25.13 17.26
N GLU A 148 15.83 -24.62 18.47
CA GLU A 148 15.44 -23.27 18.81
C GLU A 148 16.28 -22.28 17.99
N LYS A 149 15.61 -21.36 17.30
CA LYS A 149 16.24 -20.35 16.45
C LYS A 149 15.89 -18.95 16.93
N HIS A 150 16.85 -18.05 16.84
CA HIS A 150 16.65 -16.62 17.06
C HIS A 150 15.63 -16.04 16.08
N LEU A 151 15.07 -14.89 16.45
CA LEU A 151 14.09 -14.18 15.64
C LEU A 151 14.75 -13.51 14.44
N LEU A 152 14.28 -13.80 13.23
CA LEU A 152 14.60 -13.00 12.05
C LEU A 152 13.61 -11.85 11.94
N ILE A 153 14.12 -10.62 11.90
CA ILE A 153 13.33 -9.42 11.65
C ILE A 153 13.71 -8.89 10.27
N ILE A 154 12.74 -8.85 9.36
CA ILE A 154 12.90 -8.36 8.00
C ILE A 154 12.15 -7.05 7.89
N ILE A 155 12.88 -5.96 7.69
CA ILE A 155 12.30 -4.66 7.34
C ILE A 155 12.30 -4.58 5.83
N PHE A 156 11.13 -4.51 5.21
CA PHE A 156 10.99 -4.37 3.76
C PHE A 156 10.42 -3.00 3.44
N ASP A 157 11.29 -2.08 3.06
CA ASP A 157 10.92 -0.72 2.67
C ASP A 157 10.54 -0.65 1.20
N GLU A 158 9.58 0.22 0.89
CA GLU A 158 9.03 0.47 -0.45
C GLU A 158 8.77 -0.84 -1.24
N ILE A 159 7.89 -1.69 -0.70
CA ILE A 159 7.50 -2.95 -1.33
C ILE A 159 7.04 -2.72 -2.78
N ASN A 160 6.26 -1.67 -3.03
CA ASN A 160 5.74 -1.36 -4.37
C ASN A 160 6.85 -1.23 -5.43
N ASP A 161 7.97 -0.60 -5.10
CA ASP A 161 9.07 -0.37 -6.04
C ASP A 161 9.73 -1.68 -6.48
N MET A 162 9.86 -2.65 -5.57
CA MET A 162 10.36 -3.98 -5.92
C MET A 162 9.37 -4.71 -6.86
N TRP A 163 8.07 -4.48 -6.72
CA TRP A 163 7.05 -5.14 -7.54
C TRP A 163 7.09 -4.59 -8.96
N GLU A 164 7.16 -3.26 -9.10
CA GLU A 164 7.31 -2.58 -10.39
C GLU A 164 8.59 -3.05 -11.11
N TYR A 165 9.71 -3.17 -10.38
CA TYR A 165 10.95 -3.70 -10.94
C TYR A 165 10.78 -5.14 -11.46
N LEU A 166 10.18 -6.03 -10.66
CA LEU A 166 9.99 -7.43 -11.06
C LEU A 166 8.99 -7.58 -12.21
N GLU A 167 7.96 -6.75 -12.26
CA GLU A 167 6.98 -6.74 -13.36
C GLU A 167 7.69 -6.46 -14.68
N LYS A 168 8.43 -5.35 -14.75
CA LYS A 168 9.23 -4.99 -15.94
C LYS A 168 10.22 -6.10 -16.31
N THR A 169 10.94 -6.64 -15.33
CA THR A 169 11.96 -7.67 -15.56
C THR A 169 11.33 -8.99 -16.02
N ASP A 170 10.16 -9.36 -15.49
CA ASP A 170 9.42 -10.57 -15.89
C ASP A 170 8.89 -10.47 -17.32
N GLU A 171 8.42 -9.29 -17.74
CA GLU A 171 7.99 -9.04 -19.12
C GLU A 171 9.15 -9.19 -20.11
N GLU A 172 10.30 -8.58 -19.81
CA GLU A 172 11.49 -8.61 -20.68
C GLU A 172 12.09 -10.03 -20.77
N ASN A 173 12.18 -10.74 -19.65
CA ASN A 173 12.87 -12.04 -19.58
C ASN A 173 11.94 -13.26 -19.62
N LYS A 174 10.62 -13.04 -19.74
CA LYS A 174 9.58 -14.09 -19.69
C LYS A 174 9.65 -14.96 -18.43
N THR A 175 10.02 -14.34 -17.30
CA THR A 175 10.09 -15.00 -16.00
C THR A 175 8.79 -14.84 -15.20
N LYS A 176 8.71 -15.45 -14.01
CA LYS A 176 7.53 -15.37 -13.11
C LYS A 176 7.95 -14.97 -11.69
N ARG A 177 8.98 -14.13 -11.57
CA ARG A 177 9.60 -13.75 -10.29
C ARG A 177 8.68 -12.89 -9.45
N LEU A 178 7.90 -11.97 -10.04
CA LEU A 178 6.90 -11.17 -9.34
C LEU A 178 5.88 -12.06 -8.63
N LYS A 179 5.31 -13.02 -9.36
CA LYS A 179 4.33 -13.97 -8.81
C LYS A 179 4.92 -14.79 -7.66
N ASN A 180 6.19 -15.19 -7.80
CA ASN A 180 6.91 -15.91 -6.76
C ASN A 180 7.13 -15.02 -5.51
N ALA A 181 7.66 -13.80 -5.69
CA ALA A 181 7.88 -12.85 -4.60
C ALA A 181 6.58 -12.51 -3.85
N GLN A 182 5.46 -12.35 -4.55
CA GLN A 182 4.14 -12.18 -3.95
C GLN A 182 3.66 -13.42 -3.17
N ALA A 183 3.98 -14.63 -3.64
CA ALA A 183 3.70 -15.85 -2.89
C ALA A 183 4.53 -15.92 -1.61
N ILE A 184 5.84 -15.65 -1.71
CA ILE A 184 6.75 -15.57 -0.57
C ILE A 184 6.26 -14.55 0.44
N LEU A 185 5.92 -13.33 0.01
CA LEU A 185 5.40 -12.27 0.89
C LEU A 185 4.21 -12.78 1.71
N ARG A 186 3.22 -13.42 1.06
CA ARG A 186 2.04 -13.98 1.73
C ARG A 186 2.42 -15.06 2.76
N THR A 187 3.39 -15.91 2.45
CA THR A 187 3.91 -16.90 3.40
C THR A 187 4.54 -16.21 4.62
N LEU A 188 5.41 -15.23 4.40
CA LEU A 188 6.15 -14.51 5.44
C LEU A 188 5.25 -13.71 6.39
N LEU A 189 4.05 -13.31 5.97
CA LEU A 189 3.08 -12.68 6.86
C LEU A 189 2.58 -13.61 7.97
N ASN A 190 2.72 -14.93 7.82
CA ASN A 190 2.27 -15.93 8.79
C ASN A 190 3.40 -16.85 9.29
N CYS A 191 4.59 -16.28 9.50
CA CYS A 191 5.77 -17.05 9.94
C CYS A 191 6.12 -16.91 11.43
N ARG A 192 5.19 -16.42 12.26
CA ARG A 192 5.40 -16.29 13.72
C ARG A 192 5.92 -17.58 14.37
N LYS A 193 5.37 -18.74 13.99
CA LYS A 193 5.76 -20.06 14.54
C LYS A 193 7.20 -20.47 14.19
N PHE A 194 7.80 -19.84 13.20
CA PHE A 194 9.16 -20.12 12.73
C PHE A 194 10.15 -19.04 13.17
N ASN A 195 9.78 -18.14 14.09
CA ASN A 195 10.60 -17.02 14.53
C ASN A 195 11.08 -16.16 13.34
N ILE A 196 10.18 -15.89 12.39
CA ILE A 196 10.41 -14.97 11.27
C ILE A 196 9.30 -13.92 11.30
N LYS A 197 9.68 -12.65 11.43
CA LYS A 197 8.77 -11.50 11.46
C LYS A 197 9.13 -10.55 10.33
N LEU A 198 8.17 -10.36 9.43
CA LEU A 198 8.25 -9.37 8.37
C LEU A 198 7.58 -8.07 8.81
N ILE A 199 8.21 -6.93 8.51
CA ILE A 199 7.63 -5.60 8.62
C ILE A 199 7.71 -4.95 7.25
N GLY A 200 6.60 -5.00 6.51
CA GLY A 200 6.49 -4.43 5.18
C GLY A 200 5.98 -3.00 5.22
N MET A 201 6.63 -2.10 4.50
CA MET A 201 6.19 -0.71 4.33
C MET A 201 5.72 -0.48 2.90
N MET A 202 4.59 0.20 2.76
CA MET A 202 3.93 0.47 1.47
C MET A 202 3.32 1.87 1.46
N GLN A 203 3.08 2.39 0.26
CA GLN A 203 2.48 3.73 0.10
C GLN A 203 0.95 3.69 0.22
N SER A 204 0.34 2.62 -0.29
CA SER A 204 -1.13 2.48 -0.34
C SER A 204 -1.67 1.68 0.84
N HIS A 205 -2.85 2.09 1.34
CA HIS A 205 -3.61 1.33 2.34
C HIS A 205 -4.29 0.08 1.74
N LEU A 206 -4.36 -0.01 0.41
CA LEU A 206 -4.98 -1.13 -0.29
C LEU A 206 -3.97 -2.26 -0.46
N CYS A 207 -4.11 -3.31 0.37
CA CYS A 207 -3.32 -4.53 0.20
C CYS A 207 -3.54 -5.23 -1.15
N GLN A 208 -4.60 -4.87 -1.88
CA GLN A 208 -4.83 -5.31 -3.27
C GLN A 208 -3.69 -4.86 -4.20
N ASP A 209 -3.05 -3.73 -3.91
CA ASP A 209 -1.92 -3.21 -4.69
C ASP A 209 -0.69 -4.11 -4.51
N LEU A 210 -0.60 -4.81 -3.38
CA LEU A 210 0.40 -5.86 -3.13
C LEU A 210 -0.05 -7.25 -3.60
N LYS A 211 -1.22 -7.35 -4.25
CA LYS A 211 -1.90 -8.61 -4.61
C LYS A 211 -2.11 -9.55 -3.41
N ILE A 212 -2.26 -8.97 -2.21
CA ILE A 212 -2.60 -9.71 -0.99
C ILE A 212 -4.13 -9.76 -0.87
N SER A 213 -4.69 -10.97 -0.76
CA SER A 213 -6.12 -11.14 -0.54
C SER A 213 -6.56 -10.63 0.83
N GLY A 214 -7.83 -10.29 0.98
CA GLY A 214 -8.38 -9.88 2.29
C GLY A 214 -8.19 -10.92 3.40
N ALA A 215 -8.14 -12.21 3.05
CA ALA A 215 -7.85 -13.29 4.00
C ALA A 215 -6.38 -13.30 4.43
N SER A 216 -5.45 -13.17 3.48
CA SER A 216 -4.01 -13.08 3.79
C SER A 216 -3.66 -11.82 4.58
N ARG A 217 -4.36 -10.71 4.32
CA ARG A 217 -4.22 -9.46 5.08
C ARG A 217 -4.50 -9.64 6.58
N ARG A 218 -5.45 -10.52 6.94
CA ARG A 218 -5.78 -10.85 8.34
C ARG A 218 -4.72 -11.70 9.04
N GLN A 219 -3.61 -12.03 8.39
CA GLN A 219 -2.48 -12.71 9.04
C GLN A 219 -1.50 -11.72 9.68
N ALA A 220 -1.51 -10.46 9.22
CA ALA A 220 -0.62 -9.39 9.68
C ALA A 220 -1.36 -8.33 10.50
N LEU A 221 -0.63 -7.64 11.38
CA LEU A 221 -1.12 -6.38 11.96
C LEU A 221 -0.94 -5.30 10.91
N MET A 222 -1.99 -4.54 10.63
CA MET A 222 -1.90 -3.40 9.76
C MET A 222 -1.85 -2.12 10.57
N ILE A 223 -0.89 -1.26 10.22
CA ILE A 223 -0.73 0.08 10.77
C ILE A 223 -0.94 1.05 9.61
N LEU A 224 -2.08 1.72 9.60
CA LEU A 224 -2.42 2.73 8.62
C LEU A 224 -2.10 4.09 9.20
N LEU A 225 -1.38 4.92 8.44
CA LEU A 225 -0.92 6.24 8.85
C LEU A 225 -1.63 7.32 8.02
N ASN A 226 -2.01 8.42 8.65
CA ASN A 226 -2.47 9.65 8.00
C ASN A 226 -3.53 9.44 6.90
N GLY A 227 -3.26 9.82 5.65
CA GLY A 227 -4.18 9.68 4.52
C GLY A 227 -4.68 8.24 4.34
N ALA A 228 -3.78 7.25 4.47
CA ALA A 228 -4.14 5.84 4.47
C ALA A 228 -5.11 5.47 5.61
N ALA A 229 -4.91 6.02 6.82
CA ALA A 229 -5.80 5.81 7.95
C ALA A 229 -7.18 6.46 7.74
N ARG A 230 -7.19 7.70 7.25
CA ARG A 230 -8.41 8.50 7.03
C ARG A 230 -9.29 7.90 5.94
N GLN A 231 -8.70 7.53 4.81
CA GLN A 231 -9.43 6.89 3.72
C GLN A 231 -10.03 5.56 4.17
N PHE A 232 -9.24 4.72 4.85
CA PHE A 232 -9.74 3.44 5.36
C PHE A 232 -10.84 3.63 6.41
N ALA A 233 -10.73 4.62 7.29
CA ALA A 233 -11.75 4.97 8.28
C ALA A 233 -13.05 5.45 7.61
N TYR A 234 -12.95 6.25 6.55
CA TYR A 234 -14.10 6.70 5.75
C TYR A 234 -14.84 5.51 5.12
N ASP A 235 -14.11 4.63 4.44
CA ASP A 235 -14.69 3.46 3.76
C ASP A 235 -15.31 2.46 4.75
N ASN A 236 -14.82 2.44 5.99
CA ASN A 236 -15.24 1.51 7.05
C ASN A 236 -15.91 2.23 8.23
N LYS A 237 -16.55 3.39 8.00
CA LYS A 237 -17.13 4.23 9.06
C LYS A 237 -18.04 3.47 10.04
N LYS A 238 -18.80 2.48 9.54
CA LYS A 238 -19.72 1.66 10.36
C LYS A 238 -19.02 0.70 11.32
N ALA A 239 -17.74 0.41 11.10
CA ALA A 239 -16.93 -0.48 11.95
C ALA A 239 -16.17 0.29 13.05
N LEU A 240 -16.28 1.61 13.08
CA LEU A 240 -15.68 2.50 14.09
C LEU A 240 -16.77 3.11 14.95
N SER A 241 -16.48 3.35 16.23
CA SER A 241 -17.32 4.24 17.04
C SER A 241 -17.26 5.68 16.52
N ALA A 242 -18.27 6.49 16.82
CA ALA A 242 -18.32 7.90 16.43
C ALA A 242 -17.07 8.67 16.91
N GLN A 243 -16.62 8.36 18.14
CA GLN A 243 -15.43 8.98 18.73
C GLN A 243 -14.13 8.54 18.03
N GLN A 244 -13.97 7.26 17.70
CA GLN A 244 -12.81 6.77 16.95
C GLN A 244 -12.74 7.35 15.54
N TYR A 245 -13.90 7.44 14.86
CA TYR A 245 -13.97 8.07 13.55
C TYR A 245 -13.59 9.55 13.62
N ALA A 246 -14.21 10.30 14.54
CA ALA A 246 -13.86 11.70 14.79
C ALA A 246 -12.37 11.85 15.15
N TYR A 247 -11.80 10.89 15.89
CA TYR A 247 -10.41 10.92 16.27
C TYR A 247 -9.47 10.91 15.06
N VAL A 248 -9.69 10.00 14.10
CA VAL A 248 -8.83 9.82 12.92
C VAL A 248 -9.05 10.90 11.87
N SER A 249 -10.29 11.38 11.74
CA SER A 249 -10.68 12.39 10.74
C SER A 249 -10.33 13.84 11.13
N ASP A 250 -9.88 14.10 12.36
CA ASP A 250 -9.52 15.45 12.82
C ASP A 250 -8.13 15.87 12.31
N GLU A 251 -8.06 16.37 11.07
CA GLU A 251 -6.80 16.77 10.45
C GLU A 251 -6.13 17.97 11.12
N ASN A 252 -6.93 18.86 11.74
CA ASN A 252 -6.43 20.09 12.33
C ASN A 252 -5.70 19.83 13.65
N ASN A 253 -6.24 18.94 14.49
CA ASN A 253 -5.60 18.60 15.77
C ASN A 253 -4.74 17.34 15.69
N ARG A 254 -4.92 16.50 14.66
CA ARG A 254 -4.18 15.24 14.48
C ARG A 254 -3.66 15.09 13.06
N PRO A 255 -2.66 15.91 12.68
CA PRO A 255 -2.01 15.78 11.38
C PRO A 255 -1.34 14.41 11.21
N TYR A 256 -0.82 13.83 12.30
CA TYR A 256 -0.25 12.48 12.35
C TYR A 256 -1.20 11.50 13.06
N CYS A 257 -2.13 10.90 12.31
CA CYS A 257 -3.07 9.93 12.85
C CYS A 257 -2.68 8.49 12.52
N CYS A 258 -3.09 7.54 13.36
CA CYS A 258 -2.80 6.13 13.18
C CYS A 258 -4.05 5.28 13.43
N LEU A 259 -4.28 4.31 12.56
CA LEU A 259 -5.37 3.34 12.67
C LEU A 259 -4.79 1.92 12.56
N ILE A 260 -5.08 1.10 13.56
CA ILE A 260 -4.65 -0.29 13.63
C ILE A 260 -5.78 -1.19 13.12
N THR A 261 -5.44 -2.18 12.30
CA THR A 261 -6.38 -3.18 11.74
C THR A 261 -5.64 -4.48 11.40
N GLY A 262 -6.20 -5.33 10.54
CA GLY A 262 -5.58 -6.58 10.09
C GLY A 262 -6.14 -7.79 10.84
N TYR A 263 -5.30 -8.52 11.57
CA TYR A 263 -5.77 -9.63 12.42
C TYR A 263 -6.50 -9.14 13.68
N LYS A 264 -6.30 -7.89 14.08
CA LYS A 264 -7.06 -7.23 15.15
C LYS A 264 -8.22 -6.43 14.59
N GLY A 265 -9.22 -6.18 15.44
CA GLY A 265 -10.28 -5.22 15.16
C GLY A 265 -9.72 -3.80 14.93
N MET A 266 -10.55 -2.93 14.37
CA MET A 266 -10.15 -1.55 14.11
C MET A 266 -10.01 -0.78 15.42
N THR A 267 -8.85 -0.15 15.64
CA THR A 267 -8.57 0.64 16.85
C THR A 267 -7.69 1.81 16.49
N VAL A 268 -7.97 2.99 17.03
CA VAL A 268 -7.14 4.18 16.82
C VAL A 268 -5.88 4.09 17.68
N ALA A 269 -4.80 4.73 17.24
CA ALA A 269 -3.58 4.84 18.03
C ALA A 269 -3.03 6.26 17.97
N GLU A 270 -2.29 6.65 19.01
CA GLU A 270 -1.40 7.80 18.91
C GLU A 270 -0.17 7.42 18.09
N HIS A 271 0.21 8.29 17.16
CA HIS A 271 1.42 8.06 16.37
C HIS A 271 2.65 8.19 17.30
N PRO A 272 3.40 7.10 17.55
CA PRO A 272 4.34 7.06 18.67
C PRO A 272 5.56 7.97 18.49
N THR A 273 5.92 8.27 17.23
CA THR A 273 7.08 9.11 16.90
C THR A 273 6.74 10.52 16.42
N HIS A 274 5.49 10.80 16.04
CA HIS A 274 5.09 12.06 15.38
C HIS A 274 3.76 12.63 15.89
N GLY A 275 3.08 11.96 16.84
CA GLY A 275 1.80 12.41 17.36
C GLY A 275 1.86 13.73 18.14
N HIS A 276 3.07 14.19 18.50
CA HIS A 276 3.32 15.48 19.15
C HIS A 276 3.37 16.67 18.16
N HIS A 277 3.40 16.42 16.85
CA HIS A 277 3.47 17.49 15.86
C HIS A 277 2.09 18.08 15.57
N ASP A 278 1.98 19.41 15.67
CA ASP A 278 0.73 20.13 15.38
C ASP A 278 0.47 20.36 13.89
N THR A 279 1.47 20.11 13.03
CA THR A 279 1.33 20.22 11.57
C THR A 279 1.97 19.05 10.83
N PHE A 280 1.42 18.69 9.68
CA PHE A 280 1.99 17.67 8.79
C PHE A 280 3.08 18.28 7.90
N ALA A 281 4.12 17.50 7.58
CA ALA A 281 5.10 17.86 6.57
C ALA A 281 5.46 16.66 5.67
N GLU A 282 5.33 16.84 4.36
CA GLU A 282 5.58 15.79 3.36
C GLU A 282 7.05 15.35 3.34
N LYS A 283 7.99 16.29 3.55
CA LYS A 283 9.42 15.98 3.70
C LYS A 283 9.77 15.25 5.00
N GLY A 284 8.78 14.99 5.85
CA GLY A 284 8.96 14.42 7.18
C GLY A 284 9.36 15.48 8.21
N LYS A 285 9.03 15.19 9.46
CA LYS A 285 9.50 15.96 10.61
C LYS A 285 10.47 15.12 11.44
N LYS A 286 11.13 15.76 12.41
CA LYS A 286 12.00 15.04 13.34
C LYS A 286 11.14 14.12 14.22
N PRO A 287 11.45 12.82 14.32
CA PRO A 287 10.74 11.92 15.21
C PRO A 287 11.16 12.10 16.69
N GLU A 288 10.26 11.74 17.60
CA GLU A 288 10.54 11.52 19.02
C GLU A 288 10.41 10.03 19.39
N ASN A 289 10.83 9.67 20.60
CA ASN A 289 10.72 8.31 21.14
C ASN A 289 11.40 7.23 20.28
N VAL A 290 12.43 7.62 19.54
CA VAL A 290 13.23 6.71 18.71
C VAL A 290 14.44 6.17 19.47
N SER A 291 14.77 4.92 19.21
CA SER A 291 15.93 4.21 19.77
C SER A 291 16.57 3.35 18.69
N GLN A 292 17.80 2.91 18.92
CA GLN A 292 18.48 1.97 18.02
C GLN A 292 18.11 0.52 18.40
N PRO A 293 18.09 -0.41 17.42
CA PRO A 293 17.88 -1.81 17.71
C PRO A 293 19.05 -2.41 18.50
N LYS A 294 18.77 -3.46 19.27
CA LYS A 294 19.82 -4.24 19.94
C LYS A 294 20.54 -5.12 18.93
N ASP A 295 21.86 -4.97 18.82
CA ASP A 295 22.70 -5.86 18.01
C ASP A 295 23.13 -7.09 18.81
N TRP A 296 22.59 -8.25 18.46
CA TRP A 296 22.94 -9.54 19.06
C TRP A 296 24.15 -10.21 18.40
N ARG A 297 24.75 -9.59 17.37
CA ARG A 297 25.92 -10.09 16.60
C ARG A 297 25.72 -11.49 15.98
N ILE A 298 24.48 -11.91 15.78
CA ILE A 298 24.13 -13.20 15.15
C ILE A 298 24.19 -13.05 13.64
N VAL A 299 24.83 -13.99 12.94
CA VAL A 299 24.97 -13.97 11.48
C VAL A 299 24.52 -15.31 10.91
N THR A 300 23.28 -15.36 10.42
CA THR A 300 22.76 -16.53 9.69
C THR A 300 22.24 -16.19 8.31
N ILE A 301 21.89 -14.93 8.04
CA ILE A 301 21.44 -14.49 6.72
C ILE A 301 22.66 -14.29 5.81
N PRO A 302 22.80 -15.04 4.70
CA PRO A 302 24.03 -15.07 3.91
C PRO A 302 24.25 -13.81 3.06
N PHE A 303 23.23 -12.96 2.92
CA PHE A 303 23.27 -11.82 1.99
C PHE A 303 23.84 -10.55 2.59
N ALA A 304 23.92 -10.41 3.91
CA ALA A 304 24.29 -9.15 4.56
C ALA A 304 25.42 -9.36 5.57
N LEU A 305 26.55 -9.89 5.08
CA LEU A 305 27.76 -9.98 5.89
C LEU A 305 28.26 -8.56 6.23
N PRO A 306 28.53 -8.26 7.53
CA PRO A 306 29.16 -7.01 7.91
C PRO A 306 30.51 -6.85 7.18
N LYS A 307 30.81 -5.66 6.66
CA LYS A 307 32.11 -5.38 6.00
C LYS A 307 33.32 -5.77 6.88
N ASN A 308 33.18 -5.70 8.20
CA ASN A 308 34.22 -6.06 9.17
C ASN A 308 34.41 -7.58 9.35
N HIS A 309 33.50 -8.41 8.83
CA HIS A 309 33.60 -9.86 8.95
C HIS A 309 34.51 -10.50 7.90
N ILE A 310 34.88 -9.76 6.84
CA ILE A 310 35.77 -10.21 5.77
C ILE A 310 37.25 -10.06 6.19
N GLN A 311 37.58 -9.20 7.16
CA GLN A 311 38.97 -8.97 7.57
C GLN A 311 39.51 -10.00 8.57
N HIS A 312 38.65 -10.72 9.31
CA HIS A 312 39.11 -11.66 10.35
C HIS A 312 39.37 -13.10 9.87
N THR A 313 38.99 -13.46 8.65
CA THR A 313 39.28 -14.79 8.08
C THR A 313 40.43 -14.82 7.08
N GLN A 314 40.99 -13.67 6.69
CA GLN A 314 42.22 -13.58 5.91
C GLN A 314 43.00 -12.31 6.26
N SER A 315 43.84 -12.36 7.28
CA SER A 315 45.18 -11.75 7.27
C SER A 315 45.79 -11.82 8.67
N SER A 316 46.87 -12.60 8.74
CA SER A 316 47.93 -12.41 9.70
C SER A 316 48.54 -11.01 9.55
N SER A 317 48.81 -10.37 10.69
CA SER A 317 49.85 -9.35 10.92
C SER A 317 49.88 -8.14 9.97
N ILE A 318 49.38 -6.99 10.43
CA ILE A 318 50.01 -5.66 10.31
C ILE A 318 49.39 -4.76 11.40
N GLU A 319 50.24 -4.05 12.13
CA GLU A 319 49.90 -3.10 13.20
C GLU A 319 49.15 -1.84 12.68
N PRO A 320 48.33 -1.17 13.51
CA PRO A 320 47.55 0.00 13.08
C PRO A 320 48.37 1.30 13.22
N PRO A 321 48.11 2.34 12.41
CA PRO A 321 48.46 3.70 12.78
C PRO A 321 47.36 4.32 13.66
N GLU A 322 47.82 5.12 14.60
CA GLU A 322 47.07 5.83 15.63
C GLU A 322 46.22 6.99 15.10
N ASN A 323 45.15 7.27 15.86
CA ASN A 323 44.44 8.55 16.02
C ASN A 323 43.79 9.22 14.80
N GLU A 324 42.46 9.34 14.84
CA GLU A 324 41.82 10.67 14.78
C GLU A 324 40.41 10.66 15.38
N ASP A 325 40.05 11.82 15.92
CA ASP A 325 39.09 12.04 17.00
C ASP A 325 37.63 11.74 16.69
N THR A 326 36.98 11.10 17.66
CA THR A 326 35.54 11.10 17.84
C THR A 326 35.07 12.42 18.45
N SER A 327 34.42 13.29 17.68
CA SER A 327 33.47 14.25 18.24
C SER A 327 32.45 14.73 17.20
N ASN A 328 31.17 14.42 17.47
CA ASN A 328 29.95 15.17 17.18
C ASN A 328 29.96 16.16 15.99
N ASN A 329 29.17 15.84 14.94
CA ASN A 329 28.01 16.67 14.59
C ASN A 329 27.09 15.97 13.57
N ILE A 330 25.83 15.84 13.98
CA ILE A 330 24.69 15.55 13.10
C ILE A 330 24.40 16.81 12.30
N ILE A 331 24.58 16.77 10.98
CA ILE A 331 23.94 17.72 10.05
C ILE A 331 23.21 16.91 8.97
N ILE A 332 21.92 17.21 8.87
CA ILE A 332 20.94 16.67 7.94
C ILE A 332 21.05 17.46 6.63
N THR A 333 21.26 16.74 5.52
CA THR A 333 21.10 17.12 4.11
C THR A 333 21.51 18.55 3.68
N GLU A 334 22.70 18.67 3.08
CA GLU A 334 22.92 19.64 2.00
C GLU A 334 23.07 18.86 0.68
N SER A 335 22.07 18.98 -0.19
CA SER A 335 22.13 18.48 -1.55
C SER A 335 23.13 19.30 -2.36
N GLY A 336 24.24 18.67 -2.77
CA GLY A 336 25.12 19.21 -3.79
C GLY A 336 24.36 19.46 -5.09
N LYS A 337 24.52 20.67 -5.66
CA LYS A 337 24.00 21.03 -6.97
C LYS A 337 24.60 20.12 -8.04
N PHE A 338 23.75 19.44 -8.79
CA PHE A 338 24.17 18.66 -9.97
C PHE A 338 24.13 19.60 -11.19
N ASP A 339 25.27 19.73 -11.87
CA ASP A 339 25.43 20.55 -13.07
C ASP A 339 25.13 19.68 -14.31
N LEU A 340 24.18 20.10 -15.13
CA LEU A 340 23.57 19.31 -16.21
C LEU A 340 24.35 19.35 -17.54
N ASN A 341 25.59 19.83 -17.56
CA ASN A 341 26.35 20.04 -18.80
C ASN A 341 27.75 19.38 -18.79
N LYS A 342 27.81 18.07 -18.60
CA LYS A 342 28.97 17.27 -19.03
C LYS A 342 28.49 16.07 -19.85
N ASN A 343 28.34 16.31 -21.15
CA ASN A 343 28.32 15.24 -22.16
C ASN A 343 29.76 14.76 -22.33
N GLU A 344 30.05 13.53 -21.90
CA GLU A 344 31.18 12.77 -22.41
C GLU A 344 30.67 11.92 -23.58
N GLU A 345 31.20 12.22 -24.76
CA GLU A 345 31.05 11.45 -25.99
C GLU A 345 31.66 10.06 -25.78
N ILE A 346 30.90 9.00 -26.06
CA ILE A 346 31.44 7.66 -26.27
C ILE A 346 31.00 7.21 -27.65
N GLU A 347 32.01 7.01 -28.49
CA GLU A 347 31.94 6.56 -29.87
C GLU A 347 31.29 5.18 -30.00
N ALA A 348 30.57 5.01 -31.11
CA ALA A 348 30.02 3.77 -31.59
C ALA A 348 31.10 2.88 -32.21
N ASP A 349 30.99 1.57 -32.02
CA ASP A 349 31.09 0.58 -33.12
C ASP A 349 30.88 -0.85 -32.59
N SER A 350 29.90 -1.55 -33.15
CA SER A 350 30.10 -2.86 -33.78
C SER A 350 28.77 -3.47 -34.23
N GLU A 351 28.71 -3.78 -35.52
CA GLU A 351 27.67 -4.50 -36.24
C GLU A 351 27.36 -5.88 -35.63
N VAL A 352 26.08 -6.28 -35.62
CA VAL A 352 25.64 -7.66 -35.36
C VAL A 352 24.74 -8.11 -36.51
N PRO A 353 24.96 -9.29 -37.11
CA PRO A 353 24.23 -9.74 -38.29
C PRO A 353 22.89 -10.42 -37.95
N ASP A 354 21.96 -10.26 -38.89
CA ASP A 354 20.64 -10.89 -38.96
C ASP A 354 20.69 -12.42 -38.75
N SER A 355 19.85 -12.94 -37.84
CA SER A 355 19.48 -14.35 -37.84
C SER A 355 17.99 -14.54 -37.50
N LEU A 356 17.25 -14.93 -38.54
CA LEU A 356 15.99 -15.67 -38.62
C LEU A 356 15.41 -16.17 -37.27
N ALA A 357 14.36 -15.51 -36.79
CA ALA A 357 13.47 -16.05 -35.76
C ALA A 357 12.37 -16.93 -36.42
N PRO A 358 12.01 -18.08 -35.82
CA PRO A 358 10.93 -18.92 -36.34
C PRO A 358 9.56 -18.29 -36.03
N GLU A 359 8.68 -18.26 -37.03
CA GLU A 359 7.27 -17.88 -36.89
C GLU A 359 6.56 -18.81 -35.90
N LEU A 360 6.01 -18.24 -34.83
CA LEU A 360 5.09 -18.91 -33.92
C LEU A 360 3.70 -19.01 -34.56
N PRO A 361 2.95 -20.11 -34.33
CA PRO A 361 1.62 -20.26 -34.91
C PRO A 361 0.66 -19.18 -34.40
N GLU A 362 -0.06 -18.54 -35.32
CA GLU A 362 -1.14 -17.62 -34.99
C GLU A 362 -2.20 -18.35 -34.16
N LEU A 363 -2.41 -17.88 -32.93
CA LEU A 363 -3.43 -18.41 -32.04
C LEU A 363 -4.78 -17.82 -32.48
N ASP A 364 -5.76 -18.66 -32.82
CA ASP A 364 -7.11 -18.19 -33.14
C ASP A 364 -7.77 -17.63 -31.87
N VAL A 365 -7.79 -16.30 -31.78
CA VAL A 365 -8.35 -15.54 -30.66
C VAL A 365 -9.80 -15.92 -30.39
N THR A 366 -10.55 -16.30 -31.43
CA THR A 366 -11.96 -16.70 -31.33
C THR A 366 -12.10 -18.00 -30.54
N GLU A 367 -11.20 -18.95 -30.76
CA GLU A 367 -11.22 -20.26 -30.12
C GLU A 367 -10.83 -20.15 -28.63
N ALA A 368 -9.81 -19.34 -28.32
CA ALA A 368 -9.39 -19.07 -26.95
C ALA A 368 -10.48 -18.38 -26.11
N VAL A 369 -11.18 -17.40 -26.70
CA VAL A 369 -12.29 -16.67 -26.05
C VAL A 369 -13.50 -17.58 -25.85
N THR A 370 -13.82 -18.42 -26.83
CA THR A 370 -14.90 -19.41 -26.72
C THR A 370 -14.67 -20.35 -25.54
N ALA A 371 -13.46 -20.90 -25.42
CA ALA A 371 -13.10 -21.80 -24.32
C ALA A 371 -13.20 -21.11 -22.94
N ALA A 372 -12.77 -19.85 -22.82
CA ALA A 372 -12.87 -19.08 -21.58
C ALA A 372 -14.33 -18.83 -21.16
N ILE A 373 -15.22 -18.53 -22.12
CA ILE A 373 -16.65 -18.30 -21.85
C ILE A 373 -17.35 -19.60 -21.46
N GLN A 374 -17.03 -20.73 -22.11
CA GLN A 374 -17.57 -22.05 -21.74
C GLN A 374 -17.16 -22.43 -20.32
N ALA A 375 -15.90 -22.20 -19.94
CA ALA A 375 -15.40 -22.51 -18.60
C ALA A 375 -16.10 -21.74 -17.47
N ILE A 376 -16.51 -20.49 -17.72
CA ILE A 376 -17.13 -19.62 -16.71
C ILE A 376 -18.66 -19.76 -16.69
N SER A 377 -19.27 -19.99 -17.84
CA SER A 377 -20.73 -20.12 -17.93
C SER A 377 -21.23 -21.53 -17.60
N GLY A 378 -20.36 -22.55 -17.66
CA GLY A 378 -20.75 -23.96 -17.55
C GLY A 378 -21.61 -24.44 -18.72
N VAL A 379 -21.71 -23.64 -19.79
CA VAL A 379 -22.51 -23.95 -20.98
C VAL A 379 -21.60 -24.55 -22.02
N THR A 380 -21.80 -25.84 -22.32
CA THR A 380 -20.98 -26.60 -23.28
C THR A 380 -21.30 -26.29 -24.74
N GLU A 381 -22.46 -25.67 -25.01
CA GLU A 381 -22.92 -25.34 -26.37
C GLU A 381 -23.33 -23.87 -26.45
N LEU A 382 -22.42 -23.04 -26.98
CA LEU A 382 -22.67 -21.64 -27.33
C LEU A 382 -23.24 -21.55 -28.75
N HIS A 383 -24.23 -22.38 -29.09
CA HIS A 383 -24.80 -22.41 -30.44
C HIS A 383 -25.54 -21.12 -30.83
N ASP A 384 -25.89 -20.29 -29.85
CA ASP A 384 -26.58 -19.00 -30.08
C ASP A 384 -25.70 -17.77 -29.81
N PHE A 385 -24.45 -17.94 -29.32
CA PHE A 385 -23.60 -16.80 -28.93
C PHE A 385 -22.73 -16.33 -30.09
N ASP A 386 -23.19 -15.28 -30.78
CA ASP A 386 -22.42 -14.62 -31.84
C ASP A 386 -21.32 -13.73 -31.22
N ILE A 387 -20.18 -14.36 -30.94
CA ILE A 387 -18.97 -13.72 -30.38
C ILE A 387 -18.52 -12.54 -31.27
N GLU A 388 -18.64 -12.69 -32.58
CA GLU A 388 -18.27 -11.66 -33.56
C GLU A 388 -19.18 -10.45 -33.47
N ALA A 389 -20.49 -10.63 -33.31
CA ALA A 389 -21.42 -9.52 -33.07
C ALA A 389 -21.08 -8.75 -31.77
N ALA A 390 -20.64 -9.45 -30.72
CA ALA A 390 -20.24 -8.83 -29.46
C ALA A 390 -18.91 -8.06 -29.59
N PHE A 391 -17.92 -8.61 -30.30
CA PHE A 391 -16.67 -7.92 -30.61
C PHE A 391 -16.90 -6.68 -31.48
N SER A 392 -17.74 -6.79 -32.51
CA SER A 392 -18.14 -5.67 -33.36
C SER A 392 -18.85 -4.56 -32.57
N ALA A 393 -19.71 -4.92 -31.61
CA ALA A 393 -20.36 -3.95 -30.72
C ALA A 393 -19.37 -3.21 -29.80
N ILE A 394 -18.33 -3.89 -29.31
CA ILE A 394 -17.27 -3.26 -28.49
C ILE A 394 -16.39 -2.36 -29.34
N ARG A 395 -15.94 -2.83 -30.52
CA ARG A 395 -15.11 -2.04 -31.46
C ARG A 395 -15.83 -0.80 -31.99
N SER A 396 -17.15 -0.85 -32.15
CA SER A 396 -17.97 0.30 -32.54
C SER A 396 -18.28 1.28 -31.40
N GLY A 397 -17.69 1.09 -30.22
CA GLY A 397 -17.80 2.04 -29.10
C GLY A 397 -19.17 2.04 -28.42
N LYS A 398 -19.99 0.99 -28.59
CA LYS A 398 -21.31 0.94 -27.94
C LYS A 398 -21.14 0.85 -26.42
N ASN A 399 -22.01 1.55 -25.70
CA ASN A 399 -21.95 1.63 -24.24
C ASN A 399 -22.07 0.23 -23.60
N LYS A 400 -21.29 -0.02 -22.55
CA LYS A 400 -21.29 -1.22 -21.70
C LYS A 400 -22.67 -1.81 -21.43
N SER A 401 -23.67 -0.99 -21.11
CA SER A 401 -25.04 -1.46 -20.85
C SER A 401 -25.72 -2.06 -22.08
N TYR A 402 -25.37 -1.62 -23.29
CA TYR A 402 -25.87 -2.20 -24.54
C TYR A 402 -25.22 -3.55 -24.80
N VAL A 403 -23.90 -3.65 -24.68
CA VAL A 403 -23.16 -4.91 -24.91
C VAL A 403 -23.61 -5.98 -23.91
N ILE A 404 -23.74 -5.60 -22.63
CA ILE A 404 -24.27 -6.49 -21.60
C ILE A 404 -25.72 -6.92 -21.91
N LYS A 405 -26.57 -6.02 -22.41
CA LYS A 405 -27.94 -6.40 -22.81
C LYS A 405 -27.97 -7.34 -24.02
N GLU A 406 -27.10 -7.17 -25.01
CA GLU A 406 -27.00 -8.12 -26.13
C GLU A 406 -26.50 -9.49 -25.65
N VAL A 407 -25.49 -9.52 -24.77
CA VAL A 407 -25.01 -10.75 -24.11
C VAL A 407 -26.10 -11.42 -23.27
N LEU A 408 -27.03 -10.65 -22.69
CA LEU A 408 -28.12 -11.13 -21.82
C LEU A 408 -29.45 -11.37 -22.53
N LYS A 409 -29.63 -11.02 -23.81
CA LYS A 409 -30.86 -11.31 -24.57
C LYS A 409 -31.14 -12.81 -24.73
N MET A 410 -30.19 -13.65 -24.31
CA MET A 410 -30.30 -15.11 -24.33
C MET A 410 -30.89 -15.62 -23.00
N LYS A 411 -32.20 -15.91 -23.05
CA LYS A 411 -33.02 -16.69 -22.09
C LYS A 411 -32.53 -16.72 -20.64
N GLY A 412 -33.03 -15.79 -19.82
CA GLY A 412 -33.17 -15.96 -18.36
C GLY A 412 -31.87 -15.97 -17.54
N ARG A 413 -30.77 -15.42 -18.06
CA ARG A 413 -29.46 -15.46 -17.38
C ARG A 413 -29.20 -14.25 -16.47
N ASN A 414 -28.41 -14.48 -15.43
CA ASN A 414 -28.04 -13.51 -14.41
C ASN A 414 -27.17 -12.37 -14.99
N TYR A 415 -27.48 -11.12 -14.64
CA TYR A 415 -26.74 -9.92 -15.00
C TYR A 415 -25.23 -10.01 -14.69
N ASP A 416 -24.87 -10.68 -13.59
CA ASP A 416 -23.47 -10.85 -13.16
C ASP A 416 -22.65 -11.71 -14.14
N LEU A 417 -23.29 -12.68 -14.80
CA LEU A 417 -22.64 -13.47 -15.85
C LEU A 417 -22.37 -12.61 -17.09
N GLY A 418 -23.33 -11.77 -17.48
CA GLY A 418 -23.16 -10.83 -18.59
C GLY A 418 -22.02 -9.83 -18.35
N LYS A 419 -21.85 -9.39 -17.10
CA LYS A 419 -20.74 -8.52 -16.70
C LYS A 419 -19.38 -9.21 -16.80
N SER A 420 -19.32 -10.49 -16.40
CA SER A 420 -18.09 -11.30 -16.46
C SER A 420 -17.66 -11.56 -17.90
N ILE A 421 -18.62 -11.91 -18.78
CA ILE A 421 -18.39 -12.11 -20.21
C ILE A 421 -17.92 -10.80 -20.89
N TYR A 422 -18.55 -9.67 -20.55
CA TYR A 422 -18.12 -8.36 -21.08
C TYR A 422 -16.68 -8.01 -20.69
N CYS A 423 -16.25 -8.31 -19.46
CA CYS A 423 -14.88 -8.07 -19.03
C CYS A 423 -13.87 -8.88 -19.84
N ILE A 424 -14.18 -10.15 -20.11
CA ILE A 424 -13.32 -11.01 -20.95
C ILE A 424 -13.25 -10.44 -22.36
N LEU A 425 -14.39 -10.21 -23.02
CA LEU A 425 -14.42 -9.69 -24.39
C LEU A 425 -13.69 -8.34 -24.52
N ARG A 426 -13.73 -7.49 -23.49
CA ARG A 426 -13.01 -6.21 -23.50
C ARG A 426 -11.50 -6.36 -23.42
N GLU A 427 -10.97 -7.40 -22.77
CA GLU A 427 -9.51 -7.59 -22.71
C GLU A 427 -8.93 -8.18 -24.01
N PHE A 428 -9.78 -8.77 -24.86
CA PHE A 428 -9.39 -9.32 -26.15
C PHE A 428 -9.59 -8.36 -27.35
N VAL A 429 -10.25 -7.21 -27.15
CA VAL A 429 -10.31 -6.09 -28.12
C VAL A 429 -9.28 -5.05 -27.76
#